data_AF-A0A970GXK3-F1
#
_entry.id   AF-A0A970GXK3-F1
#
_cell.length_a   1.000
_cell.length_b   1.000
_cell.length_c   1.000
_cell.angle_alpha   90.00
_cell.angle_beta   90.00
_cell.angle_gamma   90.00
#
_symmetry.space_group_name_H-M   'P 1'
#
loop_
_entity.id
_entity.type
_entity.pdbx_description
1 polymer ?
#
loop_
_entity_poly.entity_id
_entity_poly.type
_entity_poly.pdbx_seq_one_letter_code
_entity_poly.pdbx_strand_id
1 'polypeptide(L)' 'DWKQFLAHTMPPFRRLAEALRAERHARQRGVTAPSRCTSSPGRNVPCPCGSGRKFKHCCGARHGGR' A
#
# COMPACT_ATOMS: atom_id res chain seq x y z
N ASP A 1 38.23 -20.02 11.27
CA ASP A 1 36.88 -20.56 11.02
C ASP A 1 36.01 -19.45 10.44
N TRP A 2 35.36 -19.68 9.30
CA TRP A 2 34.54 -18.66 8.61
C TRP A 2 33.37 -18.17 9.47
N LYS A 3 32.90 -19.01 10.39
CA LYS A 3 31.83 -18.66 11.35
C LYS A 3 32.23 -17.51 12.26
N GLN A 4 33.49 -17.45 12.66
CA GLN A 4 34.00 -16.42 13.58
C GLN A 4 34.09 -15.05 12.89
N PHE A 5 34.49 -15.02 11.62
CA PHE A 5 34.47 -13.81 10.80
C PHE A 5 33.03 -13.28 10.61
N LEU A 6 32.09 -14.17 10.28
CA LEU A 6 30.69 -13.80 10.12
C LEU A 6 30.09 -13.29 11.44
N ALA A 7 30.40 -13.93 12.57
CA ALA A 7 29.93 -13.49 13.89
C ALA A 7 30.45 -12.10 14.28
N HIS A 8 31.68 -11.75 13.89
CA HIS A 8 32.26 -10.43 14.17
C HIS A 8 31.72 -9.33 13.26
N THR A 9 31.51 -9.64 11.98
CA THR A 9 31.11 -8.65 10.97
C THR A 9 29.60 -8.38 10.99
N MET A 10 28.76 -9.36 11.30
CA MET A 10 27.30 -9.20 11.23
C MET A 10 26.68 -8.20 12.22
N PRO A 11 27.16 -7.99 13.46
CA PRO A 11 26.58 -7.02 14.39
C PRO A 11 26.48 -5.57 13.87
N PRO A 12 27.54 -4.94 13.32
CA PRO A 12 27.39 -3.62 12.70
C PRO A 12 26.45 -3.64 11.50
N PHE A 13 26.46 -4.68 10.67
CA PHE A 13 25.53 -4.80 9.54
C PHE A 13 24.06 -4.95 9.98
N ARG A 14 23.81 -5.67 11.08
CA ARG A 14 22.47 -5.81 11.67
C ARG A 14 21.94 -4.46 12.17
N ARG A 15 22.77 -3.70 12.88
CA ARG A 15 22.42 -2.33 13.33
C ARG A 15 22.10 -1.41 12.15
N LEU A 16 22.90 -1.47 11.08
CA LEU A 16 22.63 -0.70 9.86
C LEU A 16 21.30 -1.10 9.21
N ALA A 17 21.03 -2.41 9.10
CA ALA A 17 19.78 -2.91 8.54
C ALA A 17 18.55 -2.52 9.38
N GLU A 18 18.67 -2.54 10.70
CA GLU A 18 17.64 -2.08 11.62
C GLU A 18 17.37 -0.58 11.46
N ALA A 19 18.41 0.25 11.38
CA ALA A 19 18.28 1.69 11.16
C ALA A 19 17.55 2.01 9.84
N LEU A 20 17.93 1.37 8.74
CA LEU A 20 17.28 1.57 7.43
C LEU A 20 15.81 1.17 7.43
N ARG A 21 15.46 0.07 8.12
CA ARG A 21 14.05 -0.35 8.27
C ARG A 21 13.27 0.67 9.10
N ALA A 22 13.83 1.12 10.22
CA ALA A 22 13.19 2.11 11.09
C ALA A 22 12.95 3.45 10.37
N GLU A 23 13.92 3.93 9.60
CA GLU A 23 13.80 5.14 8.77
C GLU A 23 12.69 4.99 7.72
N ARG A 24 12.66 3.86 7.01
CA ARG A 24 11.59 3.57 6.04
C ARG A 24 10.22 3.55 6.70
N HIS A 25 10.08 2.90 7.84
CA HIS A 25 8.81 2.88 8.59
C HIS A 25 8.41 4.28 9.07
N ALA A 26 9.35 5.08 9.59
CA ALA A 26 9.09 6.47 9.98
C ALA A 26 8.61 7.32 8.80
N ARG A 27 9.25 7.18 7.63
CA ARG A 27 8.84 7.87 6.40
C ARG A 27 7.48 7.39 5.88
N GLN A 28 7.14 6.12 6.04
CA GLN A 28 5.84 5.55 5.65
C GLN A 28 4.70 5.91 6.61
N ARG A 29 4.97 6.16 7.89
CA ARG A 29 3.97 6.63 8.87
C ARG A 29 3.37 8.00 8.53
N GLY A 30 4.00 8.80 7.67
CA GLY A 30 3.42 10.01 7.08
C GLY A 30 2.46 9.76 5.90
N VAL A 31 2.30 8.50 5.46
CA VAL A 31 1.48 8.07 4.32
C VAL A 31 0.39 7.09 4.78
N THR A 32 -0.18 7.30 5.97
CA THR A 32 -1.31 6.49 6.49
C THR A 32 -2.63 7.24 6.44
N ALA A 33 -2.87 7.98 5.37
CA ALA A 33 -4.23 8.14 4.90
C ALA A 33 -4.34 7.28 3.63
N PRO A 34 -5.27 6.32 3.52
CA PRO A 34 -5.84 6.09 2.22
C PRO A 34 -6.36 7.46 1.81
N SER A 35 -5.65 8.12 0.90
CA SER A 35 -6.24 9.20 0.13
C SER A 35 -7.52 8.58 -0.40
N ARG A 36 -8.67 8.98 0.14
CA ARG A 36 -9.94 8.70 -0.48
C ARG A 36 -9.87 9.49 -1.76
N CYS A 37 -9.24 8.86 -2.75
CA CYS A 37 -9.11 9.44 -4.05
C CYS A 37 -10.54 9.73 -4.46
N THR A 38 -10.83 11.02 -4.59
CA THR A 38 -12.04 11.56 -5.20
C THR A 38 -12.11 11.21 -6.70
N SER A 39 -11.31 10.24 -7.15
CA SER A 39 -11.48 9.59 -8.44
C SER A 39 -12.69 8.67 -8.36
N SER A 40 -13.63 8.90 -9.27
CA SER A 40 -14.81 8.05 -9.44
C SER A 40 -14.44 6.56 -9.37
N PRO A 41 -15.26 5.72 -8.72
CA PRO A 41 -15.02 4.29 -8.63
C PRO A 41 -14.69 3.71 -10.01
N GLY A 42 -13.66 2.87 -10.08
CA GLY A 42 -13.30 2.20 -11.33
C GLY A 42 -14.50 1.47 -11.94
N ARG A 43 -14.69 1.57 -13.27
CA ARG A 43 -15.89 1.03 -13.96
C ARG A 43 -16.23 -0.43 -13.60
N ASN A 44 -15.25 -1.28 -13.33
CA ASN A 44 -15.46 -2.70 -13.03
C ASN A 44 -15.56 -3.06 -11.53
N VAL A 45 -15.31 -2.13 -10.60
CA VAL A 45 -15.37 -2.43 -9.15
C VAL A 45 -16.82 -2.60 -8.68
N PRO A 46 -17.09 -3.30 -7.55
CA PRO A 46 -18.42 -3.34 -6.95
C PRO A 46 -18.99 -1.94 -6.70
N CYS A 47 -20.28 -1.75 -6.95
CA CYS A 47 -20.94 -0.47 -6.75
C CYS A 47 -20.97 -0.11 -5.26
N PRO A 48 -20.55 1.11 -4.85
CA PRO A 48 -20.63 1.56 -3.47
C PRO A 48 -22.07 1.75 -2.97
N CYS A 49 -23.06 1.69 -3.87
CA CYS A 49 -24.49 1.72 -3.56
C CYS A 49 -25.04 0.42 -2.93
N GLY A 50 -24.20 -0.60 -2.73
CA GLY A 50 -24.61 -1.87 -2.11
C GLY A 50 -25.39 -2.82 -3.03
N SER A 51 -25.56 -2.51 -4.32
CA SER A 51 -26.37 -3.35 -5.23
C SER A 51 -25.71 -4.66 -5.67
N GLY A 52 -24.47 -4.94 -5.26
CA GLY A 52 -23.68 -6.11 -5.71
C GLY A 52 -23.23 -6.09 -7.19
N ARG A 53 -23.60 -5.08 -7.97
CA ARG A 53 -23.25 -4.96 -9.41
C ARG A 53 -21.96 -4.17 -9.62
N LYS A 54 -21.28 -4.37 -10.75
CA LYS A 54 -20.14 -3.53 -11.16
C LYS A 54 -20.57 -2.08 -11.34
N PHE A 55 -19.73 -1.11 -10.98
CA PHE A 55 -20.05 0.33 -11.01
C PHE A 55 -20.57 0.79 -12.38
N LYS A 56 -19.95 0.36 -13.48
CA LYS A 56 -20.37 0.65 -14.87
C LYS A 56 -21.76 0.13 -15.25
N HIS A 57 -22.30 -0.83 -14.51
CA HIS A 57 -23.62 -1.42 -14.74
C HIS A 57 -24.64 -0.98 -13.66
N CYS A 58 -24.25 -0.04 -12.79
CA CYS A 58 -25.11 0.49 -11.74
C CYS A 58 -25.07 2.02 -11.73
N CYS A 59 -24.52 2.65 -10.69
CA CYS A 59 -24.44 4.12 -10.60
C CYS A 59 -23.66 4.75 -11.76
N GLY A 60 -22.62 4.09 -12.26
CA GLY A 60 -21.84 4.55 -13.41
C GLY A 60 -22.58 4.49 -14.75
N ALA A 61 -23.65 3.69 -14.85
CA ALA A 61 -24.52 3.67 -16.03
C ALA A 61 -25.53 4.83 -16.01
N ARG A 62 -25.99 5.22 -14.82
CA ARG A 62 -26.98 6.29 -14.61
C ARG A 62 -26.43 7.69 -14.89
N HIS A 63 -25.11 7.85 -14.88
CA HIS A 63 -24.42 9.12 -15.15
C HIS A 63 -23.66 9.15 -16.49
N GLY A 64 -23.71 8.07 -17.29
CA GLY A 64 -23.07 7.98 -18.60
C GLY A 64 -24.11 7.93 -19.70
N GLY A 65 -24.58 9.10 -20.14
CA GLY A 65 -25.45 9.22 -21.30
C GLY A 65 -24.67 8.99 -22.60
N ARG A 66 -25.13 7.99 -23.36
CA ARG A 66 -24.65 7.47 -24.66
C ARG A 66 -23.43 6.55 -24.63
#